data_AF-J3HT03-F1
#
_entry.id   AF-J3HT03-F1
#
_cell.length_a   1.000
_cell.length_b   1.000
_cell.length_c   1.000
_cell.angle_alpha   90.00
_cell.angle_beta   90.00
_cell.angle_gamma   90.00
#
_symmetry.space_group_name_H-M   'P 1'
#
loop_
_entity.id
_entity.type
_entity.pdbx_description
1 polymer ?
#
loop_
_entity_poly.entity_id
_entity_poly.type
_entity_poly.pdbx_seq_one_letter_code
_entity_poly.pdbx_strand_id
1 'polypeptide(L)'
;MITVLLLGALVSVGSIEKGDAIVAAQIELLKLSFFCDDPLYRSKRNRVIETIAELKGVTSFSEKTVTALDDALKNKTVRLATPINRGDCMALISEAQEAVDALYGPAAK
;
A
#
# COMPACT_ATOMS: atom_id res chain seq x y z
N MET A 1 6.27 24.89 37.07
CA MET A 1 5.26 23.89 36.65
C MET A 1 5.26 23.85 35.13
N ILE A 2 5.70 22.74 34.54
CA ILE A 2 5.92 22.53 33.10
C ILE A 2 4.69 21.79 32.56
N THR A 3 3.85 22.47 31.78
CA THR A 3 2.59 21.92 31.25
C THR A 3 2.41 22.13 29.74
N VAL A 4 3.49 22.28 28.97
CA VAL A 4 3.43 22.62 27.53
C VAL A 4 3.81 21.45 26.59
N LEU A 5 4.17 20.27 27.10
CA LEU A 5 4.76 19.19 26.28
C LEU A 5 3.84 18.00 25.95
N LEU A 6 2.50 18.13 26.04
CA LEU A 6 1.57 17.02 25.78
C LEU A 6 0.57 17.23 24.64
N LEU A 7 0.72 18.26 23.79
CA LEU A 7 -0.16 18.45 22.62
C LEU A 7 0.39 17.87 21.30
N GLY A 8 1.64 17.39 21.27
CA GLY A 8 2.24 16.82 20.05
C GLY A 8 1.86 15.36 19.76
N ALA A 9 1.36 14.61 20.75
CA ALA A 9 1.18 13.16 20.63
C ALA A 9 -0.17 12.74 19.98
N LEU A 10 -1.18 13.61 19.96
CA LEU A 10 -2.52 13.25 19.48
C LEU A 10 -2.74 13.49 17.98
N VAL A 11 -1.93 14.33 17.32
CA VAL A 11 -2.05 14.62 15.87
C VAL A 11 -1.38 13.53 15.01
N SER A 12 -0.43 12.81 15.58
CA SER A 12 0.36 11.79 14.89
C SER A 12 -0.38 10.47 14.71
N VAL A 13 -1.23 10.06 15.65
CA VAL A 13 -1.88 8.72 15.62
C VAL A 13 -2.79 8.57 14.41
N GLY A 14 -3.71 9.51 14.17
CA GLY A 14 -4.61 9.45 13.02
C GLY A 14 -3.92 9.66 11.67
N SER A 15 -2.77 10.33 11.66
CA SER A 15 -1.96 10.53 10.44
C SER A 15 -1.21 9.24 10.06
N ILE A 16 -0.69 8.52 11.06
CA ILE A 16 -0.01 7.23 10.86
C ILE A 16 -1.00 6.16 10.38
N GLU A 17 -2.17 6.05 11.01
CA GLU A 17 -3.19 5.08 10.59
C GLU A 17 -3.63 5.29 9.13
N LYS A 18 -3.78 6.55 8.69
CA LYS A 18 -4.11 6.87 7.31
C LYS A 18 -2.96 6.50 6.35
N GLY A 19 -1.72 6.83 6.69
CA GLY A 19 -0.58 6.50 5.84
C GLY A 19 -0.36 4.98 5.73
N ASP A 20 -0.55 4.25 6.83
CA ASP A 20 -0.49 2.79 6.83
C ASP A 20 -1.60 2.17 5.97
N ALA A 21 -2.82 2.70 6.03
CA ALA A 21 -3.91 2.25 5.18
C ALA A 21 -3.60 2.45 3.68
N ILE A 22 -3.02 3.60 3.31
CA ILE A 22 -2.62 3.89 1.93
C ILE A 22 -1.57 2.89 1.44
N VAL A 23 -0.51 2.69 2.22
CA VAL A 23 0.58 1.77 1.83
C VAL A 23 0.09 0.32 1.79
N ALA A 24 -0.75 -0.08 2.75
CA ALA A 24 -1.34 -1.42 2.77
C ALA A 24 -2.21 -1.70 1.53
N ALA A 25 -3.05 -0.74 1.13
CA ALA A 25 -3.87 -0.86 -0.08
C ALA A 25 -2.99 -0.98 -1.35
N GLN A 26 -1.92 -0.19 -1.44
CA GLN A 26 -0.97 -0.30 -2.56
C GLN A 26 -0.22 -1.63 -2.57
N ILE A 27 0.10 -2.20 -1.40
CA ILE A 27 0.70 -3.53 -1.27
C ILE A 27 -0.27 -4.62 -1.76
N GLU A 28 -1.57 -4.52 -1.44
CA GLU A 28 -2.56 -5.47 -1.95
C GLU A 28 -2.73 -5.37 -3.47
N LEU A 29 -2.79 -4.14 -4.02
CA LEU A 29 -2.77 -3.91 -5.46
C LEU A 29 -1.52 -4.52 -6.12
N LEU A 30 -0.35 -4.37 -5.48
CA LEU A 30 0.91 -4.93 -5.96
C LEU A 30 0.88 -6.47 -6.00
N LYS A 31 0.43 -7.10 -4.92
CA LYS A 31 0.28 -8.56 -4.84
C LYS A 31 -0.66 -9.05 -5.94
N LEU A 32 -1.82 -8.44 -6.06
CA LEU A 32 -2.81 -8.77 -7.08
C LEU A 32 -2.22 -8.66 -8.50
N SER A 33 -1.51 -7.57 -8.77
CA SER A 33 -0.83 -7.34 -10.04
C SER A 33 0.20 -8.44 -10.34
N PHE A 34 0.94 -8.91 -9.33
CA PHE A 34 1.87 -10.04 -9.48
C PHE A 34 1.14 -11.33 -9.87
N PHE A 35 0.10 -11.70 -9.12
CA PHE A 35 -0.63 -12.96 -9.36
C PHE A 35 -1.42 -12.95 -10.67
N CYS A 36 -1.78 -11.77 -11.16
CA CYS A 36 -2.44 -11.56 -12.45
C CYS A 36 -1.47 -11.43 -13.63
N ASP A 37 -0.17 -11.60 -13.42
CA ASP A 37 0.86 -11.40 -14.46
C ASP A 37 0.77 -10.00 -15.14
N ASP A 38 0.37 -8.97 -14.38
CA ASP A 38 0.20 -7.60 -14.90
C ASP A 38 1.56 -7.03 -15.38
N PRO A 39 1.68 -6.58 -16.65
CA PRO A 39 2.91 -5.97 -17.17
C PRO A 39 3.36 -4.73 -16.38
N LEU A 40 2.44 -4.06 -15.66
CA LEU A 40 2.73 -2.87 -14.85
C LEU A 40 3.17 -3.19 -13.41
N TYR A 41 3.34 -4.47 -13.04
CA TYR A 41 3.77 -4.89 -11.70
C TYR A 41 5.00 -4.11 -11.20
N ARG A 42 6.04 -3.97 -12.04
CA ARG A 42 7.27 -3.25 -11.65
C ARG A 42 7.02 -1.78 -11.35
N SER A 43 6.20 -1.12 -12.16
CA SER A 43 5.82 0.28 -11.96
C SER A 43 5.03 0.47 -10.67
N LYS A 44 4.08 -0.43 -10.39
CA LYS A 44 3.31 -0.43 -9.14
C LYS A 44 4.21 -0.64 -7.92
N ARG A 45 5.19 -1.56 -7.99
CA ARG A 45 6.17 -1.76 -6.92
C ARG A 45 6.94 -0.49 -6.62
N ASN A 46 7.43 0.18 -7.66
CA ASN A 46 8.15 1.44 -7.52
C ASN A 46 7.24 2.53 -6.92
N ARG A 47 5.96 2.58 -7.32
CA ARG A 47 4.99 3.51 -6.73
C ARG A 47 4.76 3.28 -5.23
N VAL A 48 4.75 2.03 -4.77
CA VAL A 48 4.66 1.72 -3.33
C VAL A 48 5.89 2.26 -2.59
N ILE A 49 7.09 2.06 -3.15
CA ILE A 49 8.35 2.57 -2.58
C ILE A 49 8.32 4.10 -2.49
N GLU A 50 7.95 4.77 -3.59
CA GLU A 50 7.81 6.23 -3.64
C GLU A 50 6.78 6.72 -2.60
N THR A 51 5.64 6.04 -2.49
CA THR A 51 4.60 6.40 -1.52
C THR A 51 5.09 6.28 -0.07
N ILE A 52 5.84 5.22 0.26
CA ILE A 52 6.46 5.08 1.59
C ILE A 52 7.42 6.24 1.86
N ALA A 53 8.19 6.67 0.85
CA ALA A 53 9.09 7.82 0.97
C ALA A 53 8.31 9.14 1.14
N GLU A 54 7.22 9.35 0.39
CA GLU A 54 6.31 10.49 0.52
C GLU A 54 5.66 10.57 1.90
N LEU A 55 5.29 9.41 2.48
CA LEU A 55 4.63 9.28 3.77
C LEU A 55 5.59 9.08 4.94
N LYS A 56 6.89 9.32 4.75
CA LYS A 56 7.91 9.11 5.79
C LYS A 56 7.55 9.90 7.06
N GLY A 57 7.42 9.20 8.19
CA GLY A 57 7.03 9.77 9.49
C GLY A 57 5.52 9.73 9.77
N VAL A 58 4.71 9.34 8.78
CA VAL A 58 3.27 9.07 8.93
C VAL A 58 2.90 7.68 8.38
N THR A 59 3.87 6.76 8.32
CA THR A 59 3.64 5.33 8.07
C THR A 59 4.66 4.51 8.86
N SER A 60 4.25 3.33 9.31
CA SER A 60 5.09 2.29 9.90
C SER A 60 5.79 1.41 8.86
N PHE A 61 5.36 1.48 7.59
CA PHE A 61 5.97 0.73 6.51
C PHE A 61 7.35 1.27 6.11
N SER A 62 8.18 0.40 5.58
CA SER A 62 9.52 0.74 5.08
C SER A 62 9.73 0.16 3.69
N GLU A 63 10.65 0.74 2.93
CA GLU A 63 11.02 0.22 1.61
C GLU A 63 11.50 -1.23 1.67
N LYS A 64 12.17 -1.62 2.77
CA LYS A 64 12.59 -3.01 3.03
C LYS A 64 11.42 -3.98 3.05
N THR A 65 10.24 -3.54 3.53
CA THR A 65 9.01 -4.35 3.51
C THR A 65 8.58 -4.67 2.08
N VAL A 66 8.69 -3.70 1.17
CA VAL A 66 8.35 -3.89 -0.25
C VAL A 66 9.36 -4.78 -0.95
N THR A 67 10.66 -4.62 -0.69
CA THR A 67 11.71 -5.49 -1.24
C THR A 67 11.52 -6.94 -0.77
N ALA A 68 11.30 -7.15 0.53
CA ALA A 68 11.07 -8.48 1.09
C ALA A 68 9.82 -9.14 0.50
N LEU A 69 8.75 -8.37 0.28
CA LEU A 69 7.54 -8.85 -0.39
C LEU A 69 7.81 -9.24 -1.86
N ASP A 70 8.53 -8.41 -2.62
CA ASP A 70 8.89 -8.69 -4.03
C ASP A 70 9.69 -10.00 -4.15
N ASP A 71 10.64 -10.23 -3.25
CA ASP A 71 11.40 -11.47 -3.19
C ASP A 71 10.51 -12.65 -2.80
N ALA A 72 9.63 -12.48 -1.82
CA ALA A 72 8.71 -13.52 -1.37
C ALA A 72 7.69 -13.91 -2.47
N LEU A 73 7.20 -12.95 -3.26
CA LEU A 73 6.33 -13.19 -4.41
C LEU A 73 7.05 -14.00 -5.49
N LYS A 74 8.26 -13.58 -5.89
CA LYS A 74 9.08 -14.29 -6.89
C LYS A 74 9.46 -15.71 -6.46
N ASN A 75 9.73 -15.88 -5.16
CA ASN A 75 10.04 -17.18 -4.57
C ASN A 75 8.79 -18.03 -4.25
N LYS A 76 7.59 -17.54 -4.60
CA LYS A 76 6.30 -18.24 -4.41
C LYS A 76 6.02 -18.59 -2.93
N THR A 77 6.54 -17.82 -2.00
CA THR A 77 6.31 -18.01 -0.55
C THR A 77 5.07 -17.26 -0.07
N VAL A 78 4.66 -16.22 -0.78
CA VAL A 78 3.38 -15.54 -0.56
C VAL A 78 2.27 -16.34 -1.23
N ARG A 79 1.19 -16.58 -0.49
CA ARG A 79 -0.06 -17.12 -1.03
C ARG A 79 -1.16 -16.09 -0.84
N LEU A 80 -2.06 -16.00 -1.81
CA LEU A 80 -3.30 -15.29 -1.62
C LEU A 80 -4.20 -16.08 -0.69
N ALA A 81 -4.96 -15.37 0.14
CA ALA A 81 -5.98 -15.98 0.99
C ALA A 81 -7.08 -16.64 0.13
N THR A 82 -7.36 -16.05 -1.04
CA THR A 82 -8.37 -16.52 -1.98
C THR A 82 -7.73 -16.79 -3.34
N PRO A 83 -8.01 -17.94 -3.98
CA PRO A 83 -7.59 -18.18 -5.35
C PRO A 83 -8.18 -17.13 -6.30
N ILE A 84 -7.37 -16.63 -7.23
CA ILE A 84 -7.83 -15.69 -8.26
C ILE A 84 -8.18 -16.46 -9.52
N ASN A 85 -9.37 -16.18 -10.05
CA ASN A 85 -9.70 -16.51 -11.42
C ASN A 85 -9.08 -15.46 -12.36
N ARG A 86 -8.21 -15.91 -13.27
CA ARG A 86 -7.51 -15.01 -14.20
C ARG A 86 -8.44 -14.19 -15.09
N GLY A 87 -9.65 -14.68 -15.37
CA GLY A 87 -10.66 -13.93 -16.11
C GLY A 87 -11.12 -12.64 -15.43
N ASP A 88 -10.96 -12.56 -14.11
CA ASP A 88 -11.42 -11.44 -13.28
C ASP A 88 -10.28 -10.46 -12.94
N CYS A 89 -9.06 -10.74 -13.39
CA CYS A 89 -7.87 -9.97 -13.03
C CYS A 89 -7.98 -8.47 -13.34
N MET A 90 -8.55 -8.11 -14.50
CA MET A 90 -8.74 -6.70 -14.86
C MET A 90 -9.71 -5.99 -13.92
N ALA A 91 -10.81 -6.65 -13.56
CA ALA A 91 -11.80 -6.11 -12.64
C ALA A 91 -11.21 -5.96 -11.24
N LEU A 92 -10.55 -7.01 -10.72
CA LEU A 92 -9.93 -6.98 -9.40
C LEU A 92 -8.85 -5.90 -9.31
N ILE A 93 -8.01 -5.74 -10.34
CA ILE A 93 -6.96 -4.70 -10.36
C ILE A 93 -7.61 -3.31 -10.37
N SER A 94 -8.70 -3.12 -11.12
CA SER A 94 -9.46 -1.86 -11.14
C SER A 94 -10.05 -1.56 -9.78
N GLU A 95 -10.74 -2.52 -9.15
CA GLU A 95 -11.33 -2.37 -7.81
C GLU A 95 -10.26 -2.05 -6.76
N ALA A 96 -9.11 -2.74 -6.81
CA ALA A 96 -8.00 -2.46 -5.91
C ALA A 96 -7.40 -1.07 -6.13
N GLN A 97 -7.31 -0.60 -7.38
CA GLN A 97 -6.87 0.77 -7.69
C GLN A 97 -7.88 1.80 -7.17
N GLU A 98 -9.17 1.61 -7.38
CA GLU A 98 -10.22 2.48 -6.85
C GLU A 98 -10.20 2.55 -5.32
N ALA A 99 -9.92 1.42 -4.65
CA ALA A 99 -9.75 1.37 -3.20
C ALA A 99 -8.52 2.18 -2.73
N VAL A 100 -7.40 2.13 -3.47
CA VAL A 100 -6.24 2.99 -3.21
C VAL A 100 -6.62 4.46 -3.40
N ASP A 101 -7.27 4.80 -4.51
CA ASP A 101 -7.61 6.18 -4.86
C ASP A 101 -8.57 6.79 -3.83
N ALA A 102 -9.54 6.01 -3.33
CA ALA A 102 -10.48 6.44 -2.30
C ALA A 102 -9.79 6.88 -0.99
N LEU A 103 -8.62 6.31 -0.67
CA LEU A 103 -7.85 6.67 0.54
C LEU A 103 -7.15 8.03 0.42
N TYR A 104 -6.88 8.48 -0.81
CA TYR A 104 -6.35 9.83 -1.07
C TYR A 104 -7.45 10.92 -1.02
N GLY A 105 -8.73 10.53 -0.96
CA GLY A 105 -9.89 11.42 -0.98
C GLY A 105 -10.58 11.42 -2.35
N PRO A 106 -11.73 12.10 -2.52
CA PRO A 106 -12.32 12.24 -3.85
C PRO A 106 -11.29 12.95 -4.73
N ALA A 107 -10.82 12.26 -5.77
CA ALA A 107 -10.03 12.86 -6.84
C ALA A 107 -10.74 14.16 -7.22
N ALA A 108 -10.07 15.30 -7.03
CA ALA A 108 -10.62 16.58 -7.44
C ALA A 108 -10.96 16.47 -8.93
N LYS A 109 -12.25 16.47 -9.24
CA LYS A 109 -12.78 16.60 -10.59
C LYS A 109 -12.37 17.94 -11.18
#